data_AF-A0A0E3LDT1-F1
#
_entry.id   AF-A0A0E3LDT1-F1
#
_cell.length_a   1.000
_cell.length_b   1.000
_cell.length_c   1.000
_cell.angle_alpha   90.00
_cell.angle_beta   90.00
_cell.angle_gamma   90.00
#
_symmetry.space_group_name_H-M   'P 1'
#
loop_
_entity.id
_entity.type
_entity.pdbx_description
1 polymer ?
#
loop_
_entity_poly.entity_id
_entity_poly.type
_entity_poly.pdbx_seq_one_letter_code
_entity_poly.pdbx_strand_id
1 'polypeptide(L)'
;MVVDTDICGLKVGDQYPAHVMGIINLSPESFYEGSVTNPESALDVSRKMVEDGATFLDLGARSTWRFSKPISKEEELDRLLPVLDALEGNVDAVISVDTMFSEIAEEALKRGADIINDVSGFTADPGMIEVVADHGCPAVVMASDKIPGDPLGMDAIIEALGSIIEVAGAGGIEPGRLILDPAIGRWTDEKLPMYDFETLDDFERLKIFEKPLLAALSRKSFIGEVLGKTANERLYGSLAAAAIAVHKGAHIIRTHDVPETSDVVKLAGALRSRTSVVKEGRYEVSVLEVKTPQDAGLAMRKLGATRVGSLVMQGKSIHLTLKIRNLTTTEALIIKQEMLARGGDAALSRDAVSHETESTDVLVIGTLLQFERLARKLDGQARSLPLIAEMIRECIANRTNLEYRYLR
;
A
#
# COMPACT_ATOMS: atom_id res chain seq x y z
N MET A 1 -6.91 1.52 15.00
CA MET A 1 -6.32 1.72 13.65
C MET A 1 -5.46 2.98 13.54
N VAL A 2 -4.67 3.28 14.56
CA VAL A 2 -3.62 4.30 14.45
C VAL A 2 -2.34 3.53 14.61
N VAL A 3 -1.45 3.64 13.63
CA VAL A 3 -0.11 3.11 13.77
C VAL A 3 0.65 4.03 14.71
N ASP A 4 1.17 3.48 15.80
CA ASP A 4 2.00 4.15 16.79
C ASP A 4 2.99 3.12 17.32
N THR A 5 4.12 3.03 16.63
CA THR A 5 5.14 2.00 16.84
C THR A 5 6.49 2.65 17.12
N ASP A 6 7.30 1.96 17.93
CA ASP A 6 8.71 2.28 18.12
C ASP A 6 9.55 1.28 17.33
N ILE A 7 10.38 1.79 16.42
CA ILE A 7 11.29 1.00 15.59
C ILE A 7 12.70 1.46 15.93
N CYS A 8 13.38 0.69 16.78
CA CYS A 8 14.75 0.96 17.22
C CYS A 8 14.95 2.40 17.76
N GLY A 9 13.98 2.89 18.57
CA GLY A 9 14.00 4.23 19.15
C GLY A 9 13.34 5.30 18.28
N LEU A 10 13.01 5.01 17.01
CA LEU A 10 12.28 5.92 16.14
C LEU A 10 10.77 5.73 16.28
N LYS A 11 10.04 6.83 16.52
CA LYS A 11 8.58 6.83 16.47
C LYS A 11 8.10 6.79 15.02
N VAL A 12 7.38 5.73 14.65
CA VAL A 12 6.85 5.49 13.32
C VAL A 12 5.34 5.29 13.40
N GLY A 13 4.57 6.06 12.66
CA GLY A 13 3.11 5.98 12.73
C GLY A 13 2.36 7.19 12.19
N ASP A 14 1.03 7.14 12.27
CA ASP A 14 0.13 8.16 11.69
C ASP A 14 0.27 9.54 12.34
N GLN A 15 0.76 9.58 13.58
CA GLN A 15 0.92 10.82 14.37
C GLN A 15 2.30 11.47 14.21
N TYR A 16 3.25 10.77 13.60
CA TYR A 16 4.63 11.22 13.47
C TYR A 16 4.95 11.61 12.02
N PRO A 17 5.98 12.45 11.80
CA PRO A 17 6.51 12.66 10.46
C PRO A 17 6.86 11.33 9.79
N ALA A 18 6.59 11.23 8.49
CA ALA A 18 7.09 10.12 7.71
C ALA A 18 8.63 10.18 7.61
N HIS A 19 9.24 9.01 7.53
CA HIS A 19 10.69 8.83 7.53
C HIS A 19 11.22 8.59 6.12
N VAL A 20 12.49 8.91 5.91
CA VAL A 20 13.21 8.61 4.68
C VAL A 20 14.19 7.47 4.95
N MET A 21 14.11 6.44 4.12
CA MET A 21 15.05 5.33 4.07
C MET A 21 15.95 5.48 2.84
N GLY A 22 17.22 5.83 3.07
CA GLY A 22 18.21 5.97 2.01
C GLY A 22 18.73 4.61 1.54
N ILE A 23 18.77 4.38 0.22
CA ILE A 23 19.26 3.14 -0.37
C ILE A 23 20.78 3.21 -0.58
N ILE A 24 21.51 2.25 -0.03
CA ILE A 24 22.94 2.07 -0.27
C ILE A 24 23.14 0.73 -0.97
N ASN A 25 23.33 0.78 -2.28
CA ASN A 25 23.62 -0.41 -3.08
C ASN A 25 25.12 -0.66 -3.11
N LEU A 26 25.55 -1.81 -2.61
CA LEU A 26 26.94 -2.28 -2.69
C LEU A 26 27.17 -3.19 -3.90
N SER A 27 26.09 -3.58 -4.59
CA SER A 27 26.13 -4.44 -5.77
C SER A 27 26.39 -3.63 -7.06
N PRO A 28 27.45 -3.90 -7.83
CA PRO A 28 27.65 -3.33 -9.16
C PRO A 28 26.51 -3.64 -10.15
N GLU A 29 25.73 -4.70 -9.89
CA GLU A 29 24.64 -5.18 -10.74
C GLU A 29 23.30 -4.45 -10.51
N SER A 30 23.30 -3.32 -9.80
CA SER A 30 22.11 -2.51 -9.55
C SER A 30 21.54 -1.93 -10.85
N PHE A 31 20.21 -1.85 -10.97
CA PHE A 31 19.53 -1.32 -12.16
C PHE A 31 19.78 0.19 -12.37
N TYR A 32 20.19 0.91 -11.32
CA TYR A 32 20.58 2.32 -11.38
C TYR A 32 22.08 2.43 -11.07
N GLU A 33 22.91 2.49 -12.12
CA GLU A 33 24.38 2.52 -12.00
C GLU A 33 24.90 3.67 -11.11
N GLY A 34 24.20 4.81 -11.09
CA GLY A 34 24.55 5.95 -10.25
C GLY A 34 24.33 5.77 -8.74
N SER A 35 23.79 4.62 -8.30
CA SER A 35 23.55 4.31 -6.88
C SER A 35 24.59 3.37 -6.25
N VAL A 36 25.53 2.84 -7.03
CA VAL A 36 26.51 1.88 -6.51
C VAL A 36 27.55 2.62 -5.68
N THR A 37 27.67 2.23 -4.42
CA THR A 37 28.61 2.81 -3.46
C THR A 37 29.82 1.89 -3.30
N ASN A 38 31.03 2.43 -3.42
CA ASN A 38 32.24 1.70 -3.07
C ASN A 38 32.25 1.47 -1.55
N PRO A 39 32.47 0.23 -1.05
CA PRO A 39 32.58 -0.04 0.39
C PRO A 39 33.47 0.95 1.16
N GLU A 40 34.59 1.39 0.58
CA GLU A 40 35.49 2.37 1.21
C GLU A 40 34.86 3.75 1.43
N SER A 41 33.86 4.11 0.62
CA SER A 41 33.11 5.36 0.71
C SER A 41 31.77 5.24 1.44
N ALA A 42 31.38 4.02 1.84
CA ALA A 42 30.04 3.75 2.35
C ALA A 42 29.73 4.54 3.63
N LEU A 43 30.72 4.74 4.52
CA LEU A 43 30.54 5.54 5.72
C LEU A 43 30.27 7.02 5.42
N ASP A 44 31.04 7.62 4.50
CA ASP A 44 30.86 9.03 4.12
C ASP A 44 29.53 9.25 3.41
N VAL A 45 29.13 8.33 2.53
CA VAL A 45 27.82 8.34 1.86
C VAL A 45 26.70 8.21 2.90
N SER A 46 26.83 7.30 3.86
CA SER A 46 25.85 7.10 4.93
C SER A 46 25.67 8.37 5.78
N ARG A 47 26.77 8.97 6.23
CA ARG A 47 26.74 10.24 6.98
C ARG A 47 26.08 11.36 6.18
N LYS A 48 26.43 11.49 4.89
CA LYS A 48 25.82 12.48 4.00
C LYS A 48 24.31 12.28 3.87
N MET A 49 23.84 11.04 3.71
CA MET A 49 22.41 10.72 3.65
C MET A 49 21.68 11.09 4.95
N VAL A 50 22.30 10.83 6.12
CA VAL A 50 21.74 11.26 7.41
C VAL A 50 21.66 12.78 7.52
N GLU A 51 22.71 13.50 7.10
CA GLU A 51 22.69 14.96 7.01
C GLU A 51 21.58 15.48 6.08
N ASP A 52 21.30 14.76 4.99
CA ASP A 52 20.22 15.06 4.04
C ASP A 52 18.83 14.63 4.54
N GLY A 53 18.74 14.02 5.74
CA GLY A 53 17.51 13.74 6.45
C GLY A 53 17.04 12.28 6.39
N ALA A 54 17.87 11.34 5.95
CA ALA A 54 17.59 9.92 6.12
C ALA A 54 17.64 9.55 7.62
N THR A 55 16.59 8.89 8.10
CA THR A 55 16.54 8.32 9.47
C THR A 55 16.71 6.81 9.46
N PHE A 56 16.52 6.19 8.29
CA PHE A 56 16.85 4.80 8.00
C PHE A 56 17.87 4.75 6.86
N LEU A 57 18.77 3.78 6.89
CA LEU A 57 19.64 3.42 5.78
C LEU A 57 19.43 1.95 5.47
N ASP A 58 19.31 1.60 4.19
CA ASP A 58 19.06 0.21 3.75
C ASP A 58 20.20 -0.26 2.86
N LEU A 59 20.96 -1.23 3.37
CA LEU A 59 22.14 -1.79 2.72
C LEU A 59 21.75 -3.00 1.87
N GLY A 60 21.95 -2.89 0.56
CA GLY A 60 21.75 -3.99 -0.38
C GLY A 60 23.08 -4.46 -0.98
N ALA A 61 23.54 -5.65 -0.59
CA ALA A 61 24.74 -6.26 -1.17
C ALA A 61 24.47 -7.08 -2.44
N ARG A 62 23.19 -7.38 -2.70
CA ARG A 62 22.71 -8.09 -3.88
C ARG A 62 21.64 -7.28 -4.60
N SER A 63 21.71 -7.26 -5.93
CA SER A 63 20.63 -6.72 -6.75
C SER A 63 19.43 -7.66 -6.72
N THR A 64 18.26 -7.13 -6.35
CA THR A 64 16.97 -7.84 -6.47
C THR A 64 16.32 -7.62 -7.83
N TRP A 65 17.02 -6.94 -8.75
CA TRP A 65 16.57 -6.76 -10.12
C TRP A 65 16.52 -8.11 -10.85
N ARG A 66 15.37 -8.44 -11.43
CA ARG A 66 15.08 -9.72 -12.10
C ARG A 66 16.06 -10.17 -13.20
N PHE A 67 16.85 -9.26 -13.76
CA PHE A 67 17.84 -9.56 -14.80
C PHE A 67 19.29 -9.61 -14.29
N SER A 68 19.50 -9.38 -12.99
CA SER A 68 20.81 -9.49 -12.37
C SER A 68 21.26 -10.94 -12.28
N LYS A 69 22.59 -11.15 -12.30
CA LYS A 69 23.16 -12.48 -12.07
C LYS A 69 23.12 -12.78 -10.56
N PRO A 70 22.69 -13.97 -10.15
CA PRO A 70 22.82 -14.39 -8.76
C PRO A 70 24.29 -14.39 -8.32
N ILE A 71 24.52 -13.98 -7.08
CA ILE A 71 25.82 -14.09 -6.40
C ILE A 71 25.73 -15.16 -5.31
N SER A 72 26.89 -15.63 -4.84
CA SER A 72 26.96 -16.54 -3.69
C SER A 72 26.65 -15.82 -2.38
N LYS A 73 26.26 -16.56 -1.34
CA LYS A 73 26.05 -15.98 -0.01
C LYS A 73 27.35 -15.43 0.58
N GLU A 74 28.46 -16.14 0.33
CA GLU A 74 29.80 -15.73 0.72
C GLU A 74 30.17 -14.38 0.09
N GLU A 75 29.89 -14.20 -1.21
CA GLU A 75 30.12 -12.92 -1.90
C GLU A 75 29.20 -11.80 -1.38
N GLU A 76 27.95 -12.10 -1.05
CA GLU A 76 27.03 -11.13 -0.43
C GLU A 76 27.55 -10.67 0.94
N LEU A 77 28.06 -11.60 1.76
CA LEU A 77 28.69 -11.30 3.05
C LEU A 77 30.00 -10.50 2.90
N ASP A 78 30.88 -10.88 1.97
CA ASP A 78 32.15 -10.19 1.71
C ASP A 78 31.94 -8.72 1.32
N ARG A 79 30.84 -8.43 0.61
CA ARG A 79 30.43 -7.06 0.27
C ARG A 79 29.83 -6.32 1.47
N LEU A 80 29.02 -7.00 2.28
CA LEU A 80 28.19 -6.41 3.33
C LEU A 80 28.95 -6.14 4.64
N LEU A 81 29.66 -7.15 5.18
CA LEU A 81 30.20 -7.10 6.54
C LEU A 81 31.20 -5.95 6.77
N PRO A 82 32.14 -5.65 5.84
CA PRO A 82 33.05 -4.53 6.02
C PRO A 82 32.34 -3.17 6.11
N VAL A 83 31.20 -3.03 5.44
CA VAL A 83 30.39 -1.81 5.49
C VAL A 83 29.68 -1.72 6.84
N LEU A 84 29.05 -2.81 7.31
CA LEU A 84 28.40 -2.84 8.63
C LEU A 84 29.38 -2.50 9.76
N ASP A 85 30.56 -3.12 9.78
CA ASP A 85 31.61 -2.85 10.76
C ASP A 85 32.03 -1.36 10.74
N ALA A 86 32.02 -0.71 9.57
CA ALA A 86 32.36 0.71 9.44
C ALA A 86 31.23 1.66 9.89
N LEU A 87 29.96 1.24 9.76
CA LEU A 87 28.80 2.04 10.17
C LEU A 87 28.52 1.95 11.67
N GLU A 88 28.87 0.83 12.31
CA GLU A 88 28.61 0.59 13.74
C GLU A 88 29.13 1.74 14.61
N GLY A 89 28.22 2.40 15.34
CA GLY A 89 28.53 3.54 16.21
C GLY A 89 28.98 4.83 15.51
N ASN A 90 28.97 4.87 14.17
CA ASN A 90 29.50 5.98 13.38
C ASN A 90 28.44 6.76 12.59
N VAL A 91 27.18 6.30 12.63
CA VAL A 91 26.02 6.89 11.95
C VAL A 91 24.83 6.92 12.90
N ASP A 92 24.07 8.01 12.90
CA ASP A 92 22.85 8.21 13.69
C ASP A 92 21.60 7.92 12.85
N ALA A 93 21.44 6.67 12.45
CA ALA A 93 20.29 6.17 11.69
C ALA A 93 20.08 4.68 11.97
N VAL A 94 18.85 4.22 11.77
CA VAL A 94 18.52 2.80 11.86
C VAL A 94 19.04 2.08 10.63
N ILE A 95 19.87 1.05 10.82
CA ILE A 95 20.52 0.30 9.75
C ILE A 95 19.69 -0.94 9.39
N SER A 96 19.16 -0.94 8.19
CA SER A 96 18.45 -2.06 7.57
C SER A 96 19.36 -2.81 6.61
N VAL A 97 19.23 -4.14 6.55
CA VAL A 97 19.91 -4.99 5.56
C VAL A 97 18.88 -5.66 4.67
N ASP A 98 18.97 -5.41 3.36
CA ASP A 98 18.14 -5.99 2.30
C ASP A 98 18.69 -7.37 1.90
N THR A 99 18.13 -8.42 2.51
CA THR A 99 18.50 -9.81 2.21
C THR A 99 17.32 -10.76 2.39
N MET A 100 17.38 -11.89 1.69
CA MET A 100 16.37 -12.96 1.72
C MET A 100 16.91 -14.24 2.37
N PHE A 101 18.12 -14.20 2.92
CA PHE A 101 18.81 -15.38 3.47
C PHE A 101 19.07 -15.22 4.95
N SER A 102 18.58 -16.17 5.73
CA SER A 102 18.67 -16.19 7.20
C SER A 102 20.10 -16.12 7.69
N GLU A 103 21.01 -16.84 7.05
CA GLU A 103 22.45 -16.84 7.35
C GLU A 103 23.10 -15.44 7.21
N ILE A 104 22.66 -14.65 6.23
CA ILE A 104 23.19 -13.30 6.02
C ILE A 104 22.57 -12.34 7.03
N ALA A 105 21.26 -12.47 7.27
CA ALA A 105 20.56 -11.71 8.30
C ALA A 105 21.18 -11.91 9.68
N GLU A 106 21.47 -13.16 10.05
CA GLU A 106 22.11 -13.56 11.29
C GLU A 106 23.48 -12.87 11.49
N GLU A 107 24.36 -12.92 10.48
CA GLU A 107 25.67 -12.27 10.56
C GLU A 107 25.59 -10.75 10.53
N ALA A 108 24.61 -10.18 9.83
CA ALA A 108 24.36 -8.75 9.80
C ALA A 108 23.89 -8.21 11.17
N LEU A 109 22.94 -8.90 11.81
CA LEU A 109 22.41 -8.52 13.13
C LEU A 109 23.50 -8.57 14.21
N LYS A 110 24.41 -9.55 14.14
CA LYS A 110 25.59 -9.62 15.04
C LYS A 110 26.56 -8.45 14.89
N ARG A 111 26.50 -7.71 13.77
CA ARG A 111 27.42 -6.61 13.40
C ARG A 111 26.73 -5.26 13.29
N GLY A 112 25.65 -5.07 14.03
CA GLY A 112 25.02 -3.76 14.19
C GLY A 112 23.97 -3.41 13.14
N ALA A 113 23.48 -4.38 12.35
CA ALA A 113 22.20 -4.19 11.68
C ALA A 113 21.07 -4.15 12.71
N ASP A 114 20.12 -3.24 12.53
CA ASP A 114 18.96 -3.05 13.40
C ASP A 114 17.72 -3.74 12.87
N ILE A 115 17.59 -3.85 11.54
CA ILE A 115 16.40 -4.32 10.83
C ILE A 115 16.80 -5.25 9.69
N ILE A 116 15.97 -6.26 9.42
CA ILE A 116 16.04 -7.05 8.20
C ILE A 116 14.94 -6.63 7.22
N ASN A 117 15.32 -6.34 5.97
CA ASN A 117 14.38 -6.08 4.89
C ASN A 117 14.34 -7.29 3.95
N ASP A 118 13.31 -8.12 4.10
CA ASP A 118 13.13 -9.33 3.32
C ASP A 118 12.07 -9.13 2.24
N VAL A 119 12.54 -8.89 1.01
CA VAL A 119 11.70 -8.72 -0.17
C VAL A 119 10.94 -10.00 -0.57
N SER A 120 11.28 -11.16 -0.02
CA SER A 120 10.53 -12.41 -0.22
C SER A 120 9.36 -12.57 0.74
N GLY A 121 9.25 -11.73 1.77
CA GLY A 121 8.22 -11.88 2.80
C GLY A 121 8.34 -13.20 3.56
N PHE A 122 9.58 -13.63 3.86
CA PHE A 122 9.92 -14.90 4.52
C PHE A 122 9.65 -16.18 3.71
N THR A 123 9.43 -16.06 2.39
CA THR A 123 9.15 -17.23 1.54
C THR A 123 10.41 -17.86 0.95
N ALA A 124 11.52 -17.11 0.82
CA ALA A 124 12.75 -17.60 0.19
C ALA A 124 13.59 -18.50 1.10
N ASP A 125 13.63 -18.22 2.41
CA ASP A 125 14.40 -18.96 3.40
C ASP A 125 13.57 -19.20 4.67
N PRO A 126 13.22 -20.46 5.00
CA PRO A 126 12.40 -20.76 6.15
C PRO A 126 13.05 -20.41 7.50
N GLY A 127 14.39 -20.28 7.55
CA GLY A 127 15.11 -19.88 8.76
C GLY A 127 14.98 -18.40 9.10
N MET A 128 14.50 -17.55 8.18
CA MET A 128 14.47 -16.10 8.37
C MET A 128 13.60 -15.67 9.55
N ILE A 129 12.46 -16.34 9.74
CA ILE A 129 11.53 -16.03 10.84
C ILE A 129 12.16 -16.33 12.20
N GLU A 130 12.87 -17.45 12.32
CA GLU A 130 13.58 -17.85 13.54
C GLU A 130 14.66 -16.83 13.89
N VAL A 131 15.51 -16.44 12.92
CA VAL A 131 16.55 -15.43 13.11
C VAL A 131 15.98 -14.09 13.59
N VAL A 132 14.93 -13.59 12.93
CA VAL A 132 14.27 -12.33 13.31
C VAL A 132 13.63 -12.41 14.70
N ALA A 133 12.98 -13.54 15.02
CA ALA A 133 12.35 -13.75 16.32
C ALA A 133 13.38 -13.84 17.45
N ASP A 134 14.46 -14.60 17.26
CA ASP A 134 15.52 -14.81 18.25
C ASP A 134 16.27 -13.51 18.57
N HIS A 135 16.50 -12.66 17.57
CA HIS A 135 17.10 -11.33 17.77
C HIS A 135 16.10 -10.28 18.26
N GLY A 136 14.79 -10.54 18.14
CA GLY A 136 13.74 -9.59 18.48
C GLY A 136 13.78 -8.30 17.64
N CYS A 137 14.41 -8.34 16.46
CA CYS A 137 14.59 -7.19 15.60
C CYS A 137 13.31 -6.89 14.79
N PRO A 138 13.07 -5.63 14.39
CA PRO A 138 12.06 -5.35 13.38
C PRO A 138 12.42 -5.96 12.03
N ALA A 139 11.40 -6.21 11.19
CA ALA A 139 11.57 -6.64 9.82
C ALA A 139 10.64 -5.90 8.86
N VAL A 140 11.17 -5.50 7.71
CA VAL A 140 10.37 -5.10 6.55
C VAL A 140 10.04 -6.36 5.76
N VAL A 141 8.76 -6.56 5.47
CA VAL A 141 8.27 -7.69 4.66
C VAL A 141 7.50 -7.16 3.46
N MET A 142 7.90 -7.64 2.28
CA MET A 142 7.28 -7.27 1.02
C MET A 142 6.21 -8.29 0.61
N ALA A 143 5.09 -7.80 0.07
CA ALA A 143 4.00 -8.63 -0.44
C ALA A 143 4.50 -9.64 -1.50
N SER A 144 4.45 -10.92 -1.15
CA SER A 144 4.96 -12.05 -1.95
C SER A 144 4.14 -13.30 -1.66
N ASP A 145 3.94 -14.16 -2.66
CA ASP A 145 3.35 -15.50 -2.52
C ASP A 145 4.35 -16.60 -2.90
N LYS A 146 4.69 -16.72 -4.19
CA LYS A 146 5.63 -17.76 -4.66
C LYS A 146 7.02 -17.21 -4.94
N ILE A 147 7.08 -15.98 -5.45
CA ILE A 147 8.31 -15.25 -5.72
C ILE A 147 8.12 -13.79 -5.30
N PRO A 148 9.20 -13.06 -5.00
CA PRO A 148 9.12 -11.66 -4.60
C PRO A 148 8.24 -10.82 -5.53
N GLY A 149 7.20 -10.18 -4.97
CA GLY A 149 6.35 -9.21 -5.68
C GLY A 149 5.40 -9.77 -6.74
N ASP A 150 5.13 -11.08 -6.75
CA ASP A 150 4.16 -11.72 -7.65
C ASP A 150 2.67 -11.42 -7.41
N PRO A 151 2.19 -10.88 -6.27
CA PRO A 151 0.77 -10.55 -6.14
C PRO A 151 0.38 -9.42 -7.12
N LEU A 152 -0.67 -9.67 -7.89
CA LEU A 152 -1.19 -8.75 -8.91
C LEU A 152 -2.42 -8.00 -8.39
N GLY A 153 -2.26 -6.71 -8.16
CA GLY A 153 -3.31 -5.83 -7.69
C GLY A 153 -3.51 -5.84 -6.17
N MET A 154 -4.23 -4.84 -5.68
CA MET A 154 -4.31 -4.53 -4.25
C MET A 154 -4.95 -5.66 -3.42
N ASP A 155 -5.96 -6.35 -3.96
CA ASP A 155 -6.61 -7.45 -3.25
C ASP A 155 -5.64 -8.63 -2.99
N ALA A 156 -4.84 -9.00 -4.01
CA ALA A 156 -3.83 -10.05 -3.88
C ALA A 156 -2.70 -9.64 -2.94
N ILE A 157 -2.27 -8.37 -2.98
CA ILE A 157 -1.28 -7.80 -2.05
C ILE A 157 -1.77 -7.91 -0.60
N ILE A 158 -3.03 -7.54 -0.33
CA ILE A 158 -3.62 -7.65 1.01
C ILE A 158 -3.69 -9.11 1.47
N GLU A 159 -4.07 -10.05 0.58
CA GLU A 159 -4.10 -11.48 0.93
C GLU A 159 -2.71 -12.03 1.27
N ALA A 160 -1.71 -11.70 0.46
CA ALA A 160 -0.32 -12.09 0.67
C ALA A 160 0.24 -11.53 1.99
N LEU A 161 0.11 -10.22 2.22
CA LEU A 161 0.56 -9.59 3.47
C LEU A 161 -0.17 -10.14 4.69
N GLY A 162 -1.47 -10.41 4.59
CA GLY A 162 -2.23 -11.06 5.66
C GLY A 162 -1.66 -12.42 6.04
N SER A 163 -1.35 -13.24 5.04
CA SER A 163 -0.75 -14.56 5.23
C SER A 163 0.66 -14.47 5.85
N ILE A 164 1.49 -13.55 5.37
CA ILE A 164 2.84 -13.31 5.92
C ILE A 164 2.76 -12.92 7.40
N ILE A 165 1.84 -12.03 7.77
CA ILE A 165 1.64 -11.60 9.16
C ILE A 165 1.22 -12.77 10.06
N GLU A 166 0.32 -13.63 9.58
CA GLU A 166 -0.13 -14.81 10.33
C GLU A 166 1.03 -15.80 10.56
N VAL A 167 1.82 -16.08 9.51
CA VAL A 167 2.97 -16.99 9.59
C VAL A 167 4.07 -16.43 10.49
N ALA A 168 4.41 -15.15 10.35
CA ALA A 168 5.39 -14.47 11.20
C ALA A 168 5.00 -14.49 12.68
N GLY A 169 3.72 -14.23 12.98
CA GLY A 169 3.21 -14.29 14.35
C GLY A 169 3.22 -15.71 14.93
N ALA A 170 2.90 -16.72 14.12
CA ALA A 170 3.00 -18.13 14.53
C ALA A 170 4.45 -18.57 14.79
N GLY A 171 5.42 -17.96 14.09
CA GLY A 171 6.86 -18.18 14.28
C GLY A 171 7.49 -17.34 15.40
N GLY A 172 6.70 -16.57 16.16
CA GLY A 172 7.17 -15.86 17.36
C GLY A 172 7.55 -14.39 17.15
N ILE A 173 7.42 -13.84 15.93
CA ILE A 173 7.66 -12.41 15.69
C ILE A 173 6.53 -11.59 16.32
N GLU A 174 6.89 -10.64 17.19
CA GLU A 174 5.93 -9.77 17.84
C GLU A 174 5.17 -8.90 16.81
N PRO A 175 3.85 -8.68 16.96
CA PRO A 175 3.06 -7.92 15.99
C PRO A 175 3.60 -6.52 15.68
N GLY A 176 4.23 -5.85 16.64
CA GLY A 176 4.79 -4.51 16.50
C GLY A 176 6.10 -4.43 15.72
N ARG A 177 6.69 -5.58 15.34
CA ARG A 177 8.01 -5.66 14.70
C ARG A 177 7.96 -5.69 13.17
N LEU A 178 6.78 -5.77 12.57
CA LEU A 178 6.64 -5.88 11.11
C LEU A 178 6.30 -4.53 10.46
N ILE A 179 7.05 -4.19 9.42
CA ILE A 179 6.82 -3.08 8.50
C ILE A 179 6.40 -3.68 7.15
N LEU A 180 5.35 -3.19 6.52
CA LEU A 180 4.80 -3.80 5.29
C LEU A 180 5.17 -2.99 4.04
N ASP A 181 5.66 -3.66 3.01
CA ASP A 181 5.86 -3.10 1.66
C ASP A 181 4.89 -3.78 0.67
N PRO A 182 4.05 -3.04 -0.09
CA PRO A 182 3.13 -3.61 -1.06
C PRO A 182 3.77 -4.04 -2.39
N ALA A 183 5.09 -4.05 -2.50
CA ALA A 183 5.84 -4.52 -3.66
C ALA A 183 5.59 -3.69 -4.93
N ILE A 184 5.44 -2.36 -4.84
CA ILE A 184 5.27 -1.52 -6.04
C ILE A 184 6.48 -1.72 -6.97
N GLY A 185 6.29 -1.74 -8.28
CA GLY A 185 7.31 -1.96 -9.29
C GLY A 185 7.11 -3.26 -10.06
N ARG A 186 7.78 -3.34 -11.21
CA ARG A 186 7.71 -4.50 -12.11
C ARG A 186 8.61 -5.65 -11.65
N TRP A 187 8.15 -6.40 -10.65
CA TRP A 187 8.84 -7.58 -10.11
C TRP A 187 8.72 -8.82 -11.00
N THR A 188 7.57 -9.01 -11.64
CA THR A 188 7.29 -10.11 -12.58
C THR A 188 6.98 -9.57 -13.99
N ASP A 189 6.87 -10.45 -14.99
CA ASP A 189 6.50 -10.04 -16.35
C ASP A 189 5.03 -9.64 -16.46
N GLU A 190 4.20 -10.29 -15.66
CA GLU A 190 2.75 -10.12 -15.58
C GLU A 190 2.36 -8.83 -14.86
N LYS A 191 3.24 -8.28 -14.01
CA LYS A 191 3.00 -7.04 -13.26
C LYS A 191 3.18 -5.80 -14.13
N LEU A 192 2.12 -5.46 -14.85
CA LEU A 192 1.99 -4.24 -15.64
C LEU A 192 1.87 -2.97 -14.77
N PRO A 193 2.20 -1.78 -15.31
CA PRO A 193 2.09 -0.51 -14.57
C PRO A 193 0.72 -0.21 -13.96
N MET A 194 -0.36 -0.72 -14.56
CA MET A 194 -1.71 -0.53 -14.01
C MET A 194 -1.85 -1.04 -12.57
N TYR A 195 -1.12 -2.11 -12.21
CA TYR A 195 -1.12 -2.64 -10.84
C TYR A 195 -0.33 -1.72 -9.90
N ASP A 196 0.74 -1.09 -10.37
CA ASP A 196 1.48 -0.10 -9.58
C ASP A 196 0.66 1.18 -9.37
N PHE A 197 -0.09 1.62 -10.39
CA PHE A 197 -1.03 2.73 -10.28
C PHE A 197 -2.16 2.40 -9.29
N GLU A 198 -2.76 1.21 -9.38
CA GLU A 198 -3.78 0.78 -8.40
C GLU A 198 -3.20 0.74 -6.99
N THR A 199 -2.01 0.15 -6.83
CA THR A 199 -1.39 0.03 -5.51
C THR A 199 -1.13 1.39 -4.87
N LEU A 200 -0.70 2.38 -5.66
CA LEU A 200 -0.51 3.74 -5.18
C LEU A 200 -1.84 4.49 -4.97
N ASP A 201 -2.83 4.29 -5.84
CA ASP A 201 -4.16 4.93 -5.75
C ASP A 201 -4.99 4.40 -4.59
N ASP A 202 -4.78 3.14 -4.19
CA ASP A 202 -5.49 2.48 -3.11
C ASP A 202 -4.60 2.21 -1.89
N PHE A 203 -3.43 2.86 -1.79
CA PHE A 203 -2.41 2.63 -0.76
C PHE A 203 -2.97 2.68 0.68
N GLU A 204 -3.95 3.54 0.94
CA GLU A 204 -4.62 3.66 2.25
C GLU A 204 -5.30 2.37 2.72
N ARG A 205 -5.64 1.43 1.82
CA ARG A 205 -6.27 0.15 2.18
C ARG A 205 -5.35 -0.71 3.05
N LEU A 206 -4.03 -0.56 2.93
CA LEU A 206 -3.04 -1.29 3.73
C LEU A 206 -3.11 -0.93 5.23
N LYS A 207 -3.71 0.21 5.59
CA LYS A 207 -3.91 0.61 7.00
C LYS A 207 -4.76 -0.38 7.80
N ILE A 208 -5.51 -1.25 7.12
CA ILE A 208 -6.26 -2.33 7.77
C ILE A 208 -5.35 -3.28 8.58
N PHE A 209 -4.05 -3.32 8.29
CA PHE A 209 -3.08 -4.11 9.06
C PHE A 209 -2.65 -3.47 10.37
N GLU A 210 -2.87 -2.17 10.56
CA GLU A 210 -2.42 -1.42 11.73
C GLU A 210 -0.91 -1.59 11.99
N LYS A 211 -0.12 -1.62 10.89
CA LYS A 211 1.34 -1.73 10.90
C LYS A 211 1.98 -0.57 10.15
N PRO A 212 3.24 -0.21 10.46
CA PRO A 212 4.02 0.71 9.63
C PRO A 212 4.03 0.26 8.17
N LEU A 213 4.02 1.24 7.26
CA LEU A 213 3.91 1.03 5.82
C LEU A 213 5.11 1.68 5.15
N LEU A 214 5.84 0.90 4.36
CA LEU A 214 6.96 1.35 3.56
C LEU A 214 6.53 1.48 2.10
N ALA A 215 6.97 2.53 1.43
CA ALA A 215 6.79 2.71 0.00
C ALA A 215 8.14 2.89 -0.70
N ALA A 216 8.55 1.89 -1.47
CA ALA A 216 9.71 1.96 -2.36
C ALA A 216 9.26 2.37 -3.77
N LEU A 217 9.45 3.64 -4.15
CA LEU A 217 8.93 4.20 -5.41
C LEU A 217 10.01 4.79 -6.32
N SER A 218 11.18 5.07 -5.76
CA SER A 218 12.25 5.81 -6.43
C SER A 218 12.68 5.14 -7.73
N ARG A 219 12.59 5.92 -8.82
CA ARG A 219 13.07 5.60 -10.18
C ARG A 219 12.46 4.34 -10.84
N LYS A 220 11.36 3.81 -10.30
CA LYS A 220 10.70 2.59 -10.80
C LYS A 220 10.11 2.73 -12.21
N SER A 221 9.90 1.58 -12.87
CA SER A 221 9.52 1.49 -14.29
C SER A 221 8.20 2.18 -14.62
N PHE A 222 7.16 2.04 -13.79
CA PHE A 222 5.86 2.65 -14.04
C PHE A 222 5.93 4.18 -14.23
N ILE A 223 6.86 4.85 -13.53
CA ILE A 223 7.13 6.29 -13.71
C ILE A 223 7.72 6.56 -15.09
N GLY A 224 8.69 5.74 -15.50
CA GLY A 224 9.32 5.84 -16.82
C GLY A 224 8.37 5.60 -17.97
N GLU A 225 7.45 4.65 -17.82
CA GLU A 225 6.43 4.32 -18.82
C GLU A 225 5.45 5.48 -19.03
N VAL A 226 5.05 6.18 -17.96
CA VAL A 226 4.19 7.37 -18.06
C VAL A 226 4.94 8.57 -18.64
N LEU A 227 6.18 8.80 -18.21
CA LEU A 227 6.93 10.00 -18.56
C LEU A 227 7.75 9.88 -19.85
N GLY A 228 7.90 8.67 -20.40
CA GLY A 228 8.83 8.40 -21.50
C GLY A 228 10.29 8.62 -21.11
N LYS A 229 10.66 8.31 -19.86
CA LYS A 229 11.97 8.65 -19.27
C LYS A 229 12.77 7.44 -18.81
N THR A 230 14.09 7.53 -18.98
CA THR A 230 15.05 6.54 -18.44
C THR A 230 15.14 6.65 -16.90
N ALA A 231 15.72 5.65 -16.23
CA ALA A 231 15.83 5.63 -14.77
C ALA A 231 16.49 6.90 -14.18
N ASN A 232 17.44 7.49 -14.92
CA ASN A 232 18.20 8.67 -14.49
C ASN A 232 17.38 9.96 -14.49
N GLU A 233 16.27 9.99 -15.22
CA GLU A 233 15.49 11.21 -15.45
C GLU A 233 14.15 11.19 -14.70
N ARG A 234 13.94 10.19 -13.83
CA ARG A 234 12.69 9.94 -13.10
C ARG A 234 12.58 10.66 -11.76
N LEU A 235 13.51 11.55 -11.40
CA LEU A 235 13.49 12.25 -10.10
C LEU A 235 12.13 12.88 -9.81
N TYR A 236 11.63 13.77 -10.68
CA TYR A 236 10.36 14.46 -10.43
C TYR A 236 9.15 13.51 -10.35
N GLY A 237 9.14 12.44 -11.14
CA GLY A 237 8.08 11.42 -11.03
C GLY A 237 8.17 10.62 -9.73
N SER A 238 9.39 10.36 -9.25
CA SER A 238 9.65 9.68 -7.98
C SER A 238 9.20 10.53 -6.79
N LEU A 239 9.51 11.83 -6.83
CA LEU A 239 9.06 12.81 -5.84
C LEU A 239 7.54 12.94 -5.82
N ALA A 240 6.89 13.01 -6.99
CA ALA A 240 5.43 13.03 -7.06
C ALA A 240 4.80 11.76 -6.47
N ALA A 241 5.34 10.58 -6.80
CA ALA A 241 4.86 9.31 -6.25
C ALA A 241 5.06 9.23 -4.73
N ALA A 242 6.22 9.66 -4.21
CA ALA A 242 6.50 9.72 -2.78
C ALA A 242 5.52 10.63 -2.05
N ALA A 243 5.23 11.83 -2.59
CA ALA A 243 4.25 12.75 -2.01
C ALA A 243 2.86 12.12 -1.87
N ILE A 244 2.40 11.43 -2.93
CA ILE A 244 1.11 10.74 -2.96
C ILE A 244 1.08 9.61 -1.94
N ALA A 245 2.14 8.79 -1.87
CA ALA A 245 2.23 7.68 -0.92
C ALA A 245 2.21 8.17 0.53
N VAL A 246 2.98 9.20 0.87
CA VAL A 246 2.95 9.81 2.21
C VAL A 246 1.55 10.31 2.52
N HIS A 247 0.92 11.06 1.60
CA HIS A 247 -0.43 11.59 1.79
C HIS A 247 -1.47 10.48 2.04
N LYS A 248 -1.33 9.33 1.36
CA LYS A 248 -2.21 8.16 1.52
C LYS A 248 -1.90 7.30 2.75
N GLY A 249 -0.76 7.51 3.41
CA GLY A 249 -0.44 6.89 4.70
C GLY A 249 0.85 6.09 4.75
N ALA A 250 1.77 6.26 3.80
CA ALA A 250 3.11 5.71 3.95
C ALA A 250 3.82 6.34 5.15
N HIS A 251 4.52 5.51 5.91
CA HIS A 251 5.26 5.91 7.11
C HIS A 251 6.76 6.02 6.81
N ILE A 252 7.25 5.26 5.84
CA ILE A 252 8.65 5.23 5.43
C ILE A 252 8.70 5.29 3.89
N ILE A 253 9.49 6.21 3.34
CA ILE A 253 9.76 6.27 1.89
C ILE A 253 11.18 5.79 1.63
N ARG A 254 11.32 4.71 0.87
CA ARG A 254 12.62 4.16 0.45
C ARG A 254 13.07 4.78 -0.87
N THR A 255 14.24 5.44 -0.89
CA THR A 255 14.65 6.30 -2.01
C THR A 255 16.16 6.32 -2.27
N HIS A 256 16.55 6.61 -3.52
CA HIS A 256 17.93 6.95 -3.90
C HIS A 256 18.23 8.44 -3.71
N ASP A 257 17.21 9.29 -3.79
CA ASP A 257 17.32 10.75 -3.88
C ASP A 257 16.92 11.38 -2.53
N VAL A 258 17.75 11.17 -1.50
CA VAL A 258 17.45 11.51 -0.10
C VAL A 258 17.10 12.98 0.10
N PRO A 259 17.96 13.98 -0.27
CA PRO A 259 17.67 15.37 0.06
C PRO A 259 16.36 15.87 -0.55
N GLU A 260 16.09 15.56 -1.82
CA GLU A 260 14.84 15.96 -2.48
C GLU A 260 13.63 15.23 -1.89
N THR A 261 13.78 13.96 -1.54
CA THR A 261 12.69 13.18 -0.94
C THR A 261 12.37 13.68 0.46
N SER A 262 13.36 14.07 1.25
CA SER A 262 13.19 14.63 2.60
C SER A 262 12.27 15.86 2.61
N ASP A 263 12.44 16.79 1.67
CA ASP A 263 11.57 17.96 1.55
C ASP A 263 10.13 17.59 1.17
N VAL A 264 9.98 16.64 0.25
CA VAL A 264 8.67 16.15 -0.18
C VAL A 264 7.93 15.44 0.94
N VAL A 265 8.62 14.58 1.69
CA VAL A 265 8.05 13.82 2.80
C VAL A 265 7.56 14.77 3.90
N LYS A 266 8.34 15.81 4.23
CA LYS A 266 7.94 16.84 5.20
C LYS A 266 6.67 17.57 4.76
N LEU A 267 6.62 18.05 3.51
CA LEU A 267 5.46 18.79 3.01
C LEU A 267 4.22 17.90 2.89
N ALA A 268 4.35 16.70 2.31
CA ALA A 268 3.25 15.76 2.16
C ALA A 268 2.71 15.28 3.51
N GLY A 269 3.61 15.08 4.49
CA GLY A 269 3.24 14.77 5.87
C GLY A 269 2.44 15.88 6.54
N ALA A 270 2.80 17.15 6.31
CA ALA A 270 2.05 18.30 6.82
C ALA A 270 0.64 18.43 6.22
N LEU A 271 0.45 17.98 4.96
CA LEU A 271 -0.85 17.95 4.29
C LEU A 271 -1.72 16.75 4.66
N ARG A 272 -1.12 15.66 5.15
CA ARG A 272 -1.85 14.44 5.53
C ARG A 272 -2.76 14.73 6.73
N SER A 273 -4.06 14.53 6.55
CA SER A 273 -5.02 14.63 7.64
C SER A 273 -4.79 13.53 8.67
N ARG A 274 -5.01 13.87 9.95
CA ARG A 274 -4.96 12.87 11.03
C ARG A 274 -6.24 12.04 11.02
N THR A 275 -6.09 10.75 11.28
CA THR A 275 -7.23 9.84 11.47
C THR A 275 -8.07 10.31 12.66
N SER A 276 -9.40 10.37 12.48
CA SER A 276 -10.32 10.75 13.55
C SER A 276 -10.49 9.59 14.54
N VAL A 277 -9.95 9.77 15.74
CA VAL A 277 -9.94 8.78 16.81
C VAL A 277 -10.17 9.45 18.15
N VAL A 278 -11.07 8.89 18.96
CA VAL A 278 -11.38 9.35 20.31
C VAL A 278 -11.18 8.19 21.28
N LYS A 279 -10.40 8.42 22.35
CA LYS A 279 -10.13 7.44 23.40
C LYS A 279 -10.58 7.99 24.75
N GLU A 280 -11.30 7.18 25.53
CA GLU A 280 -11.74 7.51 26.89
C GLU A 280 -11.68 6.23 27.75
N GLY A 281 -10.78 6.21 28.75
CA GLY A 281 -10.51 5.01 29.55
C GLY A 281 -10.13 3.80 28.68
N ARG A 282 -10.95 2.75 28.71
CA ARG A 282 -10.75 1.52 27.91
C ARG A 282 -11.42 1.54 26.53
N TYR A 283 -12.11 2.63 26.18
CA TYR A 283 -12.92 2.72 24.98
C TYR A 283 -12.19 3.51 23.89
N GLU A 284 -12.31 3.06 22.66
CA GLU A 284 -11.76 3.71 21.46
C GLU A 284 -12.84 3.73 20.37
N VAL A 285 -13.00 4.87 19.70
CA VAL A 285 -13.84 5.02 18.51
C VAL A 285 -13.00 5.66 17.41
N SER A 286 -13.01 5.06 16.23
CA SER A 286 -12.21 5.50 15.09
C SER A 286 -12.96 5.31 13.78
N VAL A 287 -12.69 6.18 12.81
CA VAL A 287 -13.20 6.00 11.43
C VAL A 287 -12.35 4.96 10.70
N LEU A 288 -12.99 3.89 10.21
CA LEU A 288 -12.37 2.92 9.31
C LEU A 288 -12.70 3.32 7.88
N GLU A 289 -11.67 3.60 7.08
CA GLU A 289 -11.84 3.79 5.65
C GLU A 289 -11.96 2.43 4.96
N VAL A 290 -13.15 2.13 4.42
CA VAL A 290 -13.41 0.91 3.65
C VAL A 290 -13.61 1.29 2.19
N LYS A 291 -12.75 0.78 1.29
CA LYS A 291 -12.82 1.10 -0.15
C LYS A 291 -13.55 0.03 -0.94
N THR A 292 -13.34 -1.23 -0.57
CA THR A 292 -13.97 -2.39 -1.20
C THR A 292 -14.74 -3.25 -0.20
N PRO A 293 -15.73 -4.07 -0.64
CA PRO A 293 -16.35 -5.05 0.24
C PRO A 293 -15.32 -5.97 0.91
N GLN A 294 -14.26 -6.35 0.20
CA GLN A 294 -13.19 -7.22 0.69
C GLN A 294 -12.51 -6.62 1.92
N ASP A 295 -12.27 -5.31 1.95
CA ASP A 295 -11.71 -4.60 3.11
C ASP A 295 -12.61 -4.78 4.34
N ALA A 296 -13.92 -4.56 4.19
CA ALA A 296 -14.86 -4.75 5.29
C ALA A 296 -14.94 -6.20 5.74
N GLY A 297 -14.90 -7.14 4.79
CA GLY A 297 -14.85 -8.57 5.09
C GLY A 297 -13.62 -8.92 5.94
N LEU A 298 -12.45 -8.38 5.58
CA LEU A 298 -11.21 -8.57 6.34
C LEU A 298 -11.31 -7.97 7.74
N ALA A 299 -11.79 -6.73 7.86
CA ALA A 299 -11.97 -6.06 9.15
C ALA A 299 -12.91 -6.87 10.07
N MET A 300 -14.02 -7.38 9.55
CA MET A 300 -14.94 -8.24 10.31
C MET A 300 -14.27 -9.54 10.78
N ARG A 301 -13.48 -10.20 9.92
CA ARG A 301 -12.77 -11.44 10.29
C ARG A 301 -11.74 -11.19 11.40
N LYS A 302 -11.04 -10.06 11.38
CA LYS A 302 -10.11 -9.67 12.46
C LYS A 302 -10.80 -9.48 13.81
N LEU A 303 -12.08 -9.10 13.81
CA LEU A 303 -12.91 -9.05 15.02
C LEU A 303 -13.40 -10.44 15.50
N GLY A 304 -13.09 -11.51 14.75
CA GLY A 304 -13.55 -12.88 15.04
C GLY A 304 -14.86 -13.26 14.35
N ALA A 305 -15.37 -12.48 13.40
CA ALA A 305 -16.55 -12.88 12.62
C ALA A 305 -16.25 -14.08 11.72
N THR A 306 -17.24 -14.95 11.53
CA THR A 306 -17.10 -16.10 10.63
C THR A 306 -16.93 -15.65 9.19
N ARG A 307 -16.26 -16.48 8.38
CA ARG A 307 -16.11 -16.24 6.93
C ARG A 307 -17.47 -16.00 6.26
N VAL A 308 -18.46 -16.85 6.53
CA VAL A 308 -19.81 -16.73 5.98
C VAL A 308 -20.48 -15.42 6.40
N GLY A 309 -20.41 -15.06 7.69
CA GLY A 309 -20.97 -13.81 8.20
C GLY A 309 -20.36 -12.59 7.51
N SER A 310 -19.03 -12.56 7.38
CA SER A 310 -18.30 -11.47 6.73
C SER A 310 -18.70 -11.30 5.25
N LEU A 311 -18.86 -12.40 4.51
CA LEU A 311 -19.27 -12.39 3.10
C LEU A 311 -20.70 -11.87 2.89
N VAL A 312 -21.62 -12.20 3.80
CA VAL A 312 -23.01 -11.71 3.71
C VAL A 312 -23.11 -10.22 4.06
N MET A 313 -22.22 -9.72 4.92
CA MET A 313 -22.28 -8.35 5.43
C MET A 313 -21.46 -7.36 4.61
N GLN A 314 -20.37 -7.79 3.98
CA GLN A 314 -19.43 -6.88 3.33
C GLN A 314 -20.06 -5.95 2.28
N GLY A 315 -21.05 -6.41 1.51
CA GLY A 315 -21.73 -5.58 0.51
C GLY A 315 -22.56 -4.43 1.08
N LYS A 316 -22.76 -4.38 2.41
CA LYS A 316 -23.46 -3.30 3.12
C LYS A 316 -22.50 -2.18 3.59
N SER A 317 -21.20 -2.39 3.49
CA SER A 317 -20.18 -1.46 4.03
C SER A 317 -19.80 -0.35 3.06
N ILE A 318 -19.96 -0.58 1.75
CA ILE A 318 -19.61 0.40 0.72
C ILE A 318 -20.83 1.19 0.32
N HIS A 319 -20.77 2.49 0.55
CA HIS A 319 -21.82 3.44 0.22
C HIS A 319 -21.45 4.26 -1.02
N LEU A 320 -22.40 4.42 -1.93
CA LEU A 320 -22.23 5.15 -3.19
C LEU A 320 -23.34 6.19 -3.34
N THR A 321 -23.03 7.25 -4.07
CA THR A 321 -24.00 8.23 -4.56
C THR A 321 -23.89 8.28 -6.07
N LEU A 322 -24.89 7.73 -6.76
CA LEU A 322 -24.95 7.72 -8.22
C LEU A 322 -25.79 8.90 -8.70
N LYS A 323 -25.26 9.64 -9.68
CA LYS A 323 -26.03 10.65 -10.41
C LYS A 323 -26.51 10.07 -11.72
N ILE A 324 -27.82 9.89 -11.86
CA ILE A 324 -28.46 9.44 -13.09
C ILE A 324 -29.08 10.67 -13.76
N ARG A 325 -28.68 10.96 -14.99
CA ARG A 325 -29.08 12.16 -15.71
C ARG A 325 -30.14 11.88 -16.77
N ASN A 326 -30.91 12.91 -17.11
CA ASN A 326 -31.84 12.89 -18.25
C ASN A 326 -32.92 11.79 -18.16
N LEU A 327 -33.45 11.55 -16.97
CA LEU A 327 -34.57 10.64 -16.77
C LEU A 327 -35.89 11.33 -17.10
N THR A 328 -36.87 10.60 -17.63
CA THR A 328 -38.25 11.11 -17.56
C THR A 328 -38.68 11.22 -16.10
N THR A 329 -39.58 12.16 -15.80
CA THR A 329 -40.10 12.33 -14.43
C THR A 329 -40.67 11.03 -13.85
N THR A 330 -41.32 10.21 -14.68
CA THR A 330 -41.84 8.89 -14.25
C THR A 330 -40.71 7.92 -13.88
N GLU A 331 -39.66 7.81 -14.69
CA GLU A 331 -38.51 6.93 -14.40
C GLU A 331 -37.80 7.37 -13.11
N ALA A 332 -37.61 8.67 -12.94
CA ALA A 332 -37.02 9.25 -11.73
C ALA A 332 -37.82 8.91 -10.46
N LEU A 333 -39.14 9.03 -10.52
CA LEU A 333 -40.02 8.69 -9.40
C LEU A 333 -40.02 7.18 -9.10
N ILE A 334 -40.00 6.32 -10.12
CA ILE A 334 -39.88 4.85 -9.94
C ILE A 334 -38.55 4.51 -9.26
N ILE A 335 -37.43 5.06 -9.75
CA ILE A 335 -36.11 4.82 -9.17
C ILE A 335 -36.07 5.27 -7.70
N LYS A 336 -36.64 6.45 -7.39
CA LYS A 336 -36.74 6.92 -6.00
C LYS A 336 -37.54 5.95 -5.13
N GLN A 337 -38.73 5.53 -5.57
CA GLN A 337 -39.57 4.60 -4.80
C GLN A 337 -38.87 3.26 -4.57
N GLU A 338 -38.25 2.70 -5.61
CA GLU A 338 -37.55 1.43 -5.51
C GLU A 338 -36.29 1.53 -4.63
N MET A 339 -35.57 2.66 -4.66
CA MET A 339 -34.42 2.84 -3.75
C MET A 339 -34.86 2.95 -2.29
N LEU A 340 -35.91 3.74 -2.01
CA LEU A 340 -36.49 3.88 -0.67
C LEU A 340 -36.96 2.53 -0.11
N ALA A 341 -37.60 1.69 -0.95
CA ALA A 341 -38.04 0.36 -0.55
C ALA A 341 -36.89 -0.59 -0.16
N ARG A 342 -35.64 -0.27 -0.52
CA ARG A 342 -34.43 -1.03 -0.17
C ARG A 342 -33.67 -0.40 1.00
N GLY A 343 -34.18 0.68 1.58
CA GLY A 343 -33.55 1.43 2.66
C GLY A 343 -32.40 2.33 2.21
N GLY A 344 -32.35 2.68 0.93
CA GLY A 344 -31.50 3.78 0.45
C GLY A 344 -32.32 5.06 0.28
N ASP A 345 -31.70 6.08 -0.29
CA ASP A 345 -32.31 7.39 -0.51
C ASP A 345 -32.21 7.83 -1.97
N ALA A 346 -33.07 8.76 -2.37
CA ALA A 346 -32.95 9.43 -3.66
C ALA A 346 -33.48 10.87 -3.62
N ALA A 347 -32.73 11.77 -4.25
CA ALA A 347 -33.05 13.19 -4.39
C ALA A 347 -33.28 13.54 -5.86
N LEU A 348 -34.35 14.30 -6.12
CA LEU A 348 -34.69 14.88 -7.43
C LEU A 348 -35.32 16.27 -7.22
N SER A 349 -35.52 17.00 -8.32
CA SER A 349 -36.13 18.33 -8.28
C SER A 349 -37.54 18.30 -7.70
N ARG A 350 -37.96 19.41 -7.08
CA ARG A 350 -39.34 19.60 -6.61
C ARG A 350 -40.33 19.48 -7.76
N ASP A 351 -40.01 20.08 -8.90
CA ASP A 351 -40.86 20.14 -10.09
C ASP A 351 -41.13 18.73 -10.64
N ALA A 352 -40.19 17.80 -10.53
CA ALA A 352 -40.44 16.41 -10.90
C ALA A 352 -41.37 15.68 -9.91
N VAL A 353 -41.38 16.07 -8.63
CA VAL A 353 -42.35 15.55 -7.66
C VAL A 353 -43.77 16.06 -7.95
N SER A 354 -43.91 17.32 -8.39
CA SER A 354 -45.20 17.90 -8.78
C SER A 354 -45.59 17.67 -10.24
N HIS A 355 -44.80 16.89 -11.00
CA HIS A 355 -45.00 16.64 -12.44
C HIS A 355 -45.02 17.92 -13.30
N GLU A 356 -44.32 18.97 -12.86
CA GLU A 356 -44.16 20.25 -13.57
C GLU A 356 -43.00 20.25 -14.59
N THR A 357 -42.20 19.18 -14.63
CA THR A 357 -41.16 18.95 -15.65
C THR A 357 -41.33 17.57 -16.30
N GLU A 358 -40.94 17.45 -17.57
CA GLU A 358 -40.94 16.17 -18.30
C GLU A 358 -39.71 15.31 -17.99
N SER A 359 -38.59 15.95 -17.67
CA SER A 359 -37.32 15.28 -17.36
C SER A 359 -36.61 15.87 -16.15
N THR A 360 -35.78 15.04 -15.50
CA THR A 360 -34.99 15.42 -14.32
C THR A 360 -33.75 14.54 -14.19
N ASP A 361 -32.77 15.03 -13.42
CA ASP A 361 -31.72 14.20 -12.85
C ASP A 361 -32.18 13.61 -11.50
N VAL A 362 -31.55 12.50 -11.09
CA VAL A 362 -31.70 11.88 -9.76
C VAL A 362 -30.32 11.64 -9.16
N LEU A 363 -30.15 11.98 -7.89
CA LEU A 363 -29.10 11.43 -7.04
C LEU A 363 -29.66 10.24 -6.28
N VAL A 364 -29.09 9.05 -6.48
CA VAL A 364 -29.45 7.82 -5.77
C VAL A 364 -28.34 7.52 -4.77
N ILE A 365 -28.70 7.26 -3.51
CA ILE A 365 -27.78 7.15 -2.38
C ILE A 365 -28.02 5.80 -1.71
N GLY A 366 -26.98 4.98 -1.57
CA GLY A 366 -27.07 3.74 -0.79
C GLY A 366 -25.87 2.82 -0.92
N THR A 367 -26.00 1.63 -0.36
CA THR A 367 -24.94 0.62 -0.35
C THR A 367 -24.85 -0.14 -1.67
N LEU A 368 -23.69 -0.77 -1.94
CA LEU A 368 -23.49 -1.63 -3.10
C LEU A 368 -24.59 -2.71 -3.20
N LEU A 369 -24.91 -3.38 -2.09
CA LEU A 369 -26.00 -4.37 -2.03
C LEU A 369 -27.37 -3.78 -2.38
N GLN A 370 -27.65 -2.52 -2.01
CA GLN A 370 -28.90 -1.86 -2.37
C GLN A 370 -28.94 -1.54 -3.86
N PHE A 371 -27.83 -1.11 -4.46
CA PHE A 371 -27.75 -0.88 -5.90
C PHE A 371 -27.91 -2.16 -6.71
N GLU A 372 -27.30 -3.27 -6.30
CA GLU A 372 -27.50 -4.58 -6.93
C GLU A 372 -28.99 -4.98 -6.91
N ARG A 373 -29.66 -4.79 -5.76
CA ARG A 373 -31.09 -5.06 -5.60
C ARG A 373 -31.97 -4.10 -6.39
N LEU A 374 -31.55 -2.84 -6.55
CA LEU A 374 -32.24 -1.83 -7.34
C LEU A 374 -32.17 -2.23 -8.82
N ALA A 375 -30.97 -2.45 -9.35
CA ALA A 375 -30.76 -2.84 -10.74
C ALA A 375 -31.56 -4.11 -11.10
N ARG A 376 -31.53 -5.15 -10.25
CA ARG A 376 -32.32 -6.37 -10.47
C ARG A 376 -33.83 -6.11 -10.59
N LYS A 377 -34.34 -5.12 -9.88
CA LYS A 377 -35.77 -4.79 -9.94
C LYS A 377 -36.12 -3.94 -11.15
N LEU A 378 -35.23 -3.03 -11.53
CA LEU A 378 -35.42 -2.19 -12.72
C LEU A 378 -35.41 -3.03 -14.01
N ASP A 379 -34.71 -4.17 -14.06
CA ASP A 379 -34.76 -5.11 -15.19
C ASP A 379 -36.18 -5.54 -15.56
N GLY A 380 -37.06 -5.70 -14.56
CA GLY A 380 -38.44 -6.15 -14.75
C GLY A 380 -39.45 -5.04 -14.99
N GLN A 381 -38.99 -3.79 -15.13
CA GLN A 381 -39.86 -2.62 -15.28
C GLN A 381 -39.96 -2.17 -16.75
N ALA A 382 -40.98 -1.38 -17.07
CA ALA A 382 -41.18 -0.83 -18.40
C ALA A 382 -40.23 0.36 -18.71
N ARG A 383 -40.30 0.89 -19.94
CA ARG A 383 -39.54 2.06 -20.42
C ARG A 383 -38.03 1.76 -20.50
N SER A 384 -37.18 2.77 -20.28
CA SER A 384 -35.73 2.63 -20.33
C SER A 384 -35.13 2.09 -19.01
N LEU A 385 -35.96 1.67 -18.05
CA LEU A 385 -35.49 1.20 -16.75
C LEU A 385 -34.57 -0.04 -16.83
N PRO A 386 -34.79 -1.02 -17.72
CA PRO A 386 -33.84 -2.12 -17.92
C PRO A 386 -32.47 -1.63 -18.43
N LEU A 387 -32.46 -0.67 -19.35
CA LEU A 387 -31.23 -0.04 -19.83
C LEU A 387 -30.51 0.71 -18.68
N ILE A 388 -31.25 1.47 -17.88
CA ILE A 388 -30.69 2.17 -16.71
C ILE A 388 -30.12 1.17 -15.69
N ALA A 389 -30.76 0.01 -15.52
CA ALA A 389 -30.26 -1.06 -14.66
C ALA A 389 -28.90 -1.59 -15.12
N GLU A 390 -28.75 -1.82 -16.42
CA GLU A 390 -27.48 -2.21 -17.04
C GLU A 390 -26.40 -1.14 -16.84
N MET A 391 -26.73 0.14 -17.12
CA MET A 391 -25.81 1.26 -16.90
C MET A 391 -25.38 1.40 -15.43
N ILE A 392 -26.28 1.14 -14.47
CA ILE A 392 -25.92 1.12 -13.03
C ILE A 392 -24.89 0.02 -12.76
N ARG A 393 -25.11 -1.21 -13.27
CA ARG A 393 -24.18 -2.33 -13.08
C ARG A 393 -22.82 -2.04 -13.70
N GLU A 394 -22.81 -1.55 -14.94
CA GLU A 394 -21.59 -1.21 -15.66
C GLU A 394 -20.81 -0.09 -14.95
N CYS A 395 -21.50 0.99 -14.55
CA CYS A 395 -20.89 2.09 -13.80
C CYS A 395 -20.25 1.61 -12.49
N ILE A 396 -20.91 0.70 -11.77
CA ILE A 396 -20.37 0.10 -10.55
C ILE A 396 -19.18 -0.82 -10.86
N ALA A 397 -19.28 -1.68 -11.87
CA ALA A 397 -18.22 -2.61 -12.27
C ALA A 397 -16.94 -1.88 -12.73
N ASN A 398 -17.10 -0.77 -13.45
CA ASN A 398 -16.01 0.06 -13.93
C ASN A 398 -15.17 0.68 -12.79
N ARG A 399 -15.71 0.78 -11.56
CA ARG A 399 -14.96 1.27 -10.39
C ARG A 399 -13.87 0.30 -9.91
N THR A 400 -14.01 -0.99 -10.21
CA THR A 400 -13.02 -2.03 -9.85
C THR A 400 -12.33 -2.61 -11.08
N ASN A 401 -12.69 -2.16 -12.29
CA ASN A 401 -12.03 -2.58 -13.52
C ASN A 401 -10.73 -1.77 -13.69
N LEU A 402 -9.59 -2.46 -13.56
CA LEU A 402 -8.25 -1.86 -13.68
C LEU A 402 -8.00 -1.19 -15.02
N GLU A 403 -8.37 -1.86 -16.11
CA GLU A 403 -8.19 -1.33 -17.46
C GLU A 403 -8.97 -0.03 -17.63
N TYR A 404 -10.23 -0.02 -17.21
CA TYR A 404 -11.06 1.19 -17.25
C TYR A 404 -10.48 2.33 -16.41
N ARG A 405 -9.90 2.04 -15.24
CA ARG A 405 -9.31 3.05 -14.35
C ARG A 405 -8.02 3.64 -14.89
N TYR A 406 -7.16 2.82 -15.49
CA TYR A 406 -5.75 3.18 -15.69
C TYR A 406 -5.21 3.04 -17.12
N LEU A 407 -5.86 2.30 -18.01
CA LEU A 407 -5.49 2.32 -19.42
C LEU A 407 -6.11 3.57 -20.06
N ARG A 408 -5.26 4.45 -20.58
CA ARG A 408 -5.63 5.71 -21.23
C ARG A 408 -5.02 5.81 -22.62
#